data_AF-A0A432JU16-F1
#
_entry.id   AF-A0A432JU16-F1
#
_cell.length_a   1.000
_cell.length_b   1.000
_cell.length_c   1.000
_cell.angle_alpha   90.00
_cell.angle_beta   90.00
_cell.angle_gamma   90.00
#
_symmetry.space_group_name_H-M   'P 1'
#
loop_
_entity.id
_entity.type
_entity.pdbx_description
1 polymer ?
#
loop_
_entity_poly.entity_id
_entity_poly.type
_entity_poly.pdbx_seq_one_letter_code
_entity_poly.pdbx_strand_id
1 'polypeptide(L)' 'AGAPPAPGAGDDRIRALVADARSAGSSTRDAADEAARRLGVSRRRAYRLALEAHAPENGAQR' A
#
# COMPACT_ATOMS: atom_id res chain seq x y z
N ALA A 1 -28.48 3.37 -6.62
CA ALA A 1 -27.42 3.99 -5.81
C ALA A 1 -26.33 2.96 -5.58
N GLY A 2 -25.07 3.28 -5.88
CA GLY A 2 -23.94 2.36 -5.71
C GLY A 2 -23.42 2.37 -4.28
N ALA A 3 -23.12 1.19 -3.73
CA ALA A 3 -22.58 1.05 -2.38
C ALA A 3 -21.26 1.84 -2.25
N PRO A 4 -20.98 2.44 -1.07
CA PRO A 4 -19.69 3.07 -0.83
C PRO A 4 -18.57 2.04 -1.01
N PRO A 5 -17.41 2.43 -1.58
CA PRO A 5 -16.30 1.51 -1.76
C PRO A 5 -15.94 0.90 -0.41
N ALA A 6 -15.81 -0.43 -0.38
CA ALA A 6 -15.41 -1.14 0.83
C ALA A 6 -14.09 -0.54 1.35
N PRO A 7 -13.94 -0.36 2.68
CA PRO A 7 -12.77 0.30 3.27
C PRO A 7 -11.43 -0.35 2.88
N GLY A 8 -11.42 -1.63 2.49
CA GLY A 8 -10.24 -2.34 1.99
C GLY A 8 -9.86 -2.06 0.53
N ALA A 9 -10.80 -1.61 -0.32
CA ALA A 9 -10.53 -1.39 -1.75
C ALA A 9 -9.52 -0.25 -2.00
N GLY A 10 -9.42 0.72 -1.08
CA GLY A 10 -8.38 1.75 -1.12
C GLY A 10 -7.01 1.20 -0.73
N ASP A 11 -6.96 0.30 0.25
CA ASP A 11 -5.70 -0.29 0.73
C ASP A 11 -5.13 -1.28 -0.28
N ASP A 12 -5.97 -2.04 -0.97
CA ASP A 12 -5.52 -2.95 -2.03
C ASP A 12 -4.90 -2.19 -3.21
N ARG A 13 -5.44 -1.04 -3.59
CA ARG A 13 -4.84 -0.17 -4.62
C ARG A 13 -3.50 0.39 -4.17
N ILE A 14 -3.38 0.77 -2.89
CA ILE A 14 -2.10 1.22 -2.33
C ILE A 14 -1.08 0.08 -2.37
N ARG A 15 -1.45 -1.14 -1.95
CA ARG A 15 -0.56 -2.31 -1.98
C ARG A 15 -0.12 -2.64 -3.39
N ALA A 16 -1.03 -2.66 -4.37
CA ALA A 16 -0.71 -2.92 -5.76
C ALA A 16 0.30 -1.91 -6.31
N LEU A 17 0.07 -0.61 -6.11
CA LEU A 17 0.97 0.42 -6.62
C LEU A 17 2.35 0.39 -5.95
N VAL A 18 2.39 0.11 -4.64
CA VAL A 18 3.66 -0.06 -3.91
C VAL A 18 4.42 -1.27 -4.45
N ALA A 19 3.74 -2.39 -4.68
CA ALA A 19 4.36 -3.60 -5.24
C ALA A 19 4.93 -3.34 -6.64
N ASP A 20 4.19 -2.65 -7.51
CA ASP A 20 4.64 -2.30 -8.86
C ASP A 20 5.89 -1.40 -8.82
N ALA A 21 5.87 -0.34 -8.01
CA ALA A 21 7.01 0.58 -7.88
C ALA A 21 8.27 -0.13 -7.34
N ARG A 22 8.09 -1.12 -6.48
CA ARG A 22 9.18 -1.93 -5.94
C ARG A 22 9.72 -2.95 -6.92
N SER A 23 8.85 -3.59 -7.70
CA SER A 23 9.27 -4.45 -8.81
C SER A 23 10.10 -3.67 -9.83
N ALA A 24 9.84 -2.35 -9.96
CA ALA A 24 10.66 -1.42 -10.75
C ALA A 24 11.95 -0.94 -10.06
N GLY A 25 12.26 -1.41 -8.84
CA GLY A 25 13.49 -1.09 -8.11
C GLY A 25 13.40 0.10 -7.14
N SER A 26 12.22 0.69 -6.93
CA SER A 26 12.06 1.79 -5.97
C SER A 26 12.22 1.33 -4.52
N SER A 27 12.73 2.22 -3.65
CA SER A 27 12.71 1.97 -2.21
C SER A 27 11.28 1.91 -1.67
N THR A 28 11.06 1.24 -0.52
CA THR A 28 9.75 1.23 0.17
C THR A 28 9.21 2.63 0.39
N ARG A 29 10.10 3.59 0.69
CA ARG A 29 9.74 4.99 0.96
C ARG A 29 9.26 5.67 -0.31
N ASP A 30 9.99 5.52 -1.42
CA ASP A 30 9.65 6.16 -2.69
C ASP A 30 8.38 5.53 -3.28
N ALA A 31 8.21 4.21 -3.15
CA ALA A 31 7.00 3.50 -3.53
C ALA A 31 5.76 3.98 -2.76
N ALA A 32 5.90 4.18 -1.43
CA ALA A 32 4.82 4.70 -0.60
C ALA A 32 4.49 6.17 -0.93
N ASP A 33 5.49 6.99 -1.22
CA ASP A 33 5.29 8.39 -1.65
C ASP A 33 4.58 8.46 -2.99
N GLU A 34 4.95 7.59 -3.93
CA GLU A 34 4.27 7.51 -5.22
C GLU A 34 2.81 7.08 -5.07
N ALA A 35 2.53 6.09 -4.22
CA ALA A 35 1.16 5.67 -3.90
C ALA A 35 0.34 6.79 -3.26
N ALA A 36 0.92 7.54 -2.33
CA ALA A 36 0.29 8.68 -1.71
C ALA A 36 -0.09 9.76 -2.74
N ARG A 37 0.84 10.10 -3.64
CA ARG A 37 0.62 11.12 -4.69
C ARG A 37 -0.42 10.69 -5.71
N ARG A 38 -0.34 9.45 -6.22
CA ARG A 38 -1.25 8.97 -7.28
C ARG A 38 -2.68 8.76 -6.79
N LEU A 39 -2.85 8.34 -5.54
CA LEU A 39 -4.17 8.00 -4.98
C LEU A 39 -4.75 9.11 -4.10
N GLY A 40 -4.02 10.21 -3.88
CA GLY A 40 -4.46 11.31 -3.03
C GLY A 40 -4.63 10.92 -1.56
N VAL A 41 -3.86 9.94 -1.08
CA VAL A 41 -3.94 9.43 0.30
C VAL A 41 -2.79 9.97 1.16
N SER A 42 -2.93 9.90 2.48
CA SER A 42 -1.87 10.35 3.37
C SER A 42 -0.63 9.45 3.24
N ARG A 43 0.55 10.09 3.18
CA ARG A 43 1.86 9.42 3.19
C ARG A 43 1.99 8.41 4.34
N ARG A 44 1.48 8.77 5.54
CA ARG A 44 1.49 7.89 6.72
C ARG A 44 0.72 6.59 6.47
N ARG A 45 -0.45 6.65 5.80
CA ARG A 45 -1.23 5.46 5.46
C ARG A 45 -0.51 4.61 4.43
N ALA A 46 -0.01 5.22 3.36
CA ALA A 46 0.72 4.51 2.31
C ALA A 46 1.98 3.83 2.84
N TYR A 47 2.76 4.51 3.68
CA TYR A 47 3.98 3.95 4.25
C TYR A 47 3.72 2.79 5.20
N ARG A 48 2.64 2.85 6.01
CA ARG A 48 2.24 1.74 6.86
C ARG A 48 1.89 0.50 6.03
N LEU A 49 1.06 0.65 5.01
CA LEU A 49 0.66 -0.45 4.12
C LEU A 49 1.85 -1.02 3.34
N ALA A 50 2.80 -0.17 2.95
CA ALA A 50 4.04 -0.61 2.35
C ALA A 50 4.86 -1.47 3.32
N LEU A 51 4.99 -1.08 4.59
CA LEU A 51 5.67 -1.90 5.60
C LEU A 51 4.94 -3.21 5.88
N GLU A 52 3.62 -3.20 5.98
CA GLU A 52 2.81 -4.43 6.14
C GLU A 52 2.98 -5.39 4.96
N ALA A 53 3.11 -4.88 3.74
CA ALA A 53 3.37 -5.69 2.55
C ALA A 53 4.80 -6.25 2.46
N HIS A 54 5.75 -5.75 3.28
CA HIS A 54 7.12 -6.24 3.34
C HIS A 54 7.49 -6.94 4.62
N ALA A 55 6.69 -6.77 5.68
CA ALA A 55 6.78 -7.63 6.82
C ALA A 55 6.47 -9.05 6.30
N PRO A 56 7.44 -9.98 6.28
CA PRO A 56 7.09 -11.37 6.09
C PRO A 56 6.03 -11.71 7.16
N GLU A 57 5.07 -12.54 6.79
CA GLU A 57 3.95 -13.00 7.63
C GLU A 57 4.41 -13.85 8.84
N ASN A 58 5.44 -13.41 9.58
CA ASN A 58 5.91 -14.03 10.80
C ASN A 58 5.06 -13.52 11.97
N GLY A 59 3.84 -14.04 12.09
CA GLY A 59 2.99 -13.70 13.23
C GLY A 59 1.61 -14.37 13.32
N ALA A 60 1.15 -15.08 12.28
CA ALA A 60 -0.17 -15.72 12.29
C ALA A 60 -0.14 -17.23 11.99
N GLN A 61 0.97 -17.90 12.33
CA GLN A 61 1.08 -19.36 12.35
C GLN A 61 1.83 -19.82 13.61
N ARG A 62 1.23 -19.62 14.78
CA ARG A 62 1.43 -20.48 15.97
C ARG A 62 0.18 -20.48 16.82
#